data_AF-A0A2D0K115-F1
#
_entry.id   AF-A0A2D0K115-F1
#
_cell.length_a   1.000
_cell.length_b   1.000
_cell.length_c   1.000
_cell.angle_alpha   90.00
_cell.angle_beta   90.00
_cell.angle_gamma   90.00
#
_symmetry.space_group_name_H-M   'P 1'
#
loop_
_entity.id
_entity.type
_entity.pdbx_description
1 polymer ?
#
loop_
_entity_poly.entity_id
_entity_poly.type
_entity_poly.pdbx_seq_one_letter_code
_entity_poly.pdbx_strand_id
1 'polypeptide(L)'
;MTKEEFTEKVKLLDLTWIIKKITQKDPNIAKVWTEEGAKDAMEQYKNFMFLLYKYKGKNIKIVPSIEVDEIWHHHILDTQRYQKDCQNIYGHFMHHSPYFGLRDDNYLKELNKDFMITQELYFKEFGDYMYEVDF
;
A
#
# COMPACT_ATOMS: atom_id res chain seq x y z
N MET A 1 0.35 -1.70 19.14
CA MET A 1 1.60 -0.95 19.03
C MET A 1 1.25 0.49 18.73
N THR A 2 2.02 1.43 19.29
CA THR A 2 1.85 2.86 19.02
C THR A 2 2.22 3.16 17.56
N LYS A 3 1.94 4.38 17.08
CA LYS A 3 2.32 4.79 15.73
C LYS A 3 3.84 4.76 15.57
N GLU A 4 4.57 5.19 16.60
CA GLU A 4 6.03 5.20 16.64
C GLU A 4 6.60 3.78 16.52
N GLU A 5 6.09 2.84 17.32
CA GLU A 5 6.52 1.43 17.26
C GLU A 5 6.26 0.80 15.88
N PHE A 6 5.11 1.13 15.26
CA PHE A 6 4.78 0.67 13.91
C PHE A 6 5.75 1.23 12.89
N THR A 7 5.99 2.54 12.93
CA THR A 7 6.89 3.24 12.01
C THR A 7 8.30 2.68 12.10
N GLU A 8 8.82 2.40 13.30
CA GLU A 8 10.14 1.79 13.47
C GLU A 8 10.22 0.40 12.85
N LYS A 9 9.19 -0.43 13.02
CA LYS A 9 9.14 -1.74 12.35
C LYS A 9 9.11 -1.62 10.84
N VAL A 10 8.35 -0.68 10.30
CA VAL A 10 8.25 -0.44 8.86
C VAL A 10 9.56 0.09 8.27
N LYS A 11 10.30 0.95 9.00
CA LYS A 11 11.63 1.42 8.58
C LYS A 11 12.65 0.29 8.45
N LEU A 12 12.49 -0.80 9.21
CA LEU A 12 13.37 -1.98 9.13
C LEU A 12 13.07 -2.88 7.93
N LEU A 13 11.96 -2.66 7.22
CA LEU A 13 11.70 -3.36 5.97
C LEU A 13 12.59 -2.80 4.89
N ASP A 14 13.43 -3.65 4.30
CA ASP A 14 14.09 -3.27 3.06
C ASP A 14 13.10 -3.42 1.89
N LEU A 15 12.53 -2.30 1.45
CA LEU A 15 11.67 -2.27 0.26
C LEU A 15 12.38 -1.63 -0.94
N THR A 16 13.69 -1.38 -0.82
CA THR A 16 14.48 -0.68 -1.84
C THR A 16 14.58 -1.47 -3.15
N TRP A 17 14.48 -2.80 -3.06
CA TRP A 17 14.47 -3.69 -4.21
C TRP A 17 13.24 -3.45 -5.12
N ILE A 18 12.09 -3.06 -4.55
CA ILE A 18 10.88 -2.74 -5.33
C ILE A 18 11.15 -1.50 -6.15
N ILE A 19 11.67 -0.44 -5.53
CA ILE A 19 12.06 0.81 -6.20
C ILE A 19 13.03 0.50 -7.34
N LYS A 20 14.09 -0.28 -7.07
CA LYS A 20 15.06 -0.68 -8.08
C LYS A 20 14.43 -1.45 -9.24
N LYS A 21 13.45 -2.32 -8.96
CA LYS A 21 12.78 -3.13 -9.99
C LYS A 21 11.88 -2.29 -10.90
N ILE A 22 11.03 -1.44 -10.34
CA ILE A 22 10.01 -0.71 -11.11
C ILE A 22 10.57 0.48 -11.89
N THR A 23 11.74 0.98 -11.51
CA THR A 23 12.43 2.10 -12.17
C THR A 23 13.35 1.67 -13.32
N GLN A 24 13.37 0.38 -13.65
CA GLN A 24 14.24 -0.19 -14.68
C GLN A 24 13.42 -0.88 -15.76
N LYS A 25 13.98 -0.95 -16.96
CA LYS A 25 13.37 -1.70 -18.07
C LYS A 25 13.48 -3.20 -17.77
N ASP A 26 12.38 -3.81 -17.37
CA ASP A 26 12.24 -5.24 -17.10
C ASP A 26 11.07 -5.80 -17.94
N PRO A 27 11.20 -6.99 -18.57
CA PRO A 27 10.11 -7.58 -19.35
C PRO A 27 8.80 -7.81 -18.59
N ASN A 28 8.86 -7.90 -17.26
CA ASN A 28 7.71 -8.12 -16.39
C ASN A 28 7.16 -6.82 -15.78
N ILE A 29 7.67 -5.67 -16.21
CA ILE A 29 7.22 -4.35 -15.78
C ILE A 29 6.56 -3.66 -16.97
N ALA A 30 5.24 -3.49 -16.89
CA ALA A 30 4.45 -2.87 -17.96
C ALA A 30 4.70 -1.36 -18.09
N LYS A 31 5.04 -0.71 -16.97
CA LYS A 31 5.29 0.73 -16.87
C LYS A 31 6.55 0.96 -16.07
N VAL A 32 7.55 1.59 -16.67
CA VAL A 32 8.76 2.02 -15.96
C VAL A 32 8.41 3.28 -15.18
N TRP A 33 8.78 3.34 -13.91
CA TRP A 33 8.52 4.46 -13.01
C TRP A 33 9.71 5.41 -12.91
N THR A 34 9.46 6.68 -12.64
CA THR A 34 10.49 7.61 -12.17
C THR A 34 10.96 7.20 -10.77
N GLU A 35 12.22 7.52 -10.45
CA GLU A 35 12.74 7.23 -9.11
C GLU A 35 12.04 8.06 -8.02
N GLU A 36 11.62 9.27 -8.36
CA GLU A 36 10.87 10.17 -7.47
C GLU A 36 9.48 9.61 -7.18
N GLY A 37 8.67 9.32 -8.20
CA GLY A 37 7.33 8.77 -7.99
C GLY A 37 7.33 7.38 -7.35
N ALA A 38 8.36 6.55 -7.61
CA ALA A 38 8.54 5.29 -6.92
C ALA A 38 8.82 5.47 -5.40
N LYS A 39 9.58 6.51 -5.02
CA LYS A 39 9.84 6.83 -3.60
C LYS A 39 8.58 7.39 -2.93
N ASP A 40 7.84 8.25 -3.61
CA ASP A 40 6.61 8.84 -3.10
C ASP A 40 5.53 7.77 -2.89
N ALA A 41 5.30 6.90 -3.87
CA ALA A 41 4.38 5.78 -3.74
C ALA A 41 4.79 4.79 -2.63
N MET A 42 6.10 4.57 -2.46
CA MET A 42 6.62 3.74 -1.38
C MET A 42 6.30 4.34 0.00
N GLU A 43 6.43 5.66 0.16
CA GLU A 43 6.09 6.32 1.42
C GLU A 43 4.58 6.29 1.69
N GLN A 44 3.77 6.53 0.66
CA GLN A 44 2.31 6.36 0.74
C GLN A 44 1.93 4.91 1.10
N TYR A 45 2.64 3.91 0.57
CA TYR A 45 2.42 2.49 0.90
C TYR A 45 2.72 2.18 2.36
N LYS A 46 3.82 2.71 2.92
CA LYS A 46 4.13 2.54 4.36
C LYS A 46 3.05 3.17 5.26
N ASN A 47 2.55 4.34 4.89
CA ASN A 47 1.45 4.99 5.60
C ASN A 47 0.15 4.19 5.48
N PHE A 48 -0.13 3.65 4.30
CA PHE A 48 -1.25 2.75 4.07
C PHE A 48 -1.17 1.46 4.91
N MET A 49 0.02 0.87 5.04
CA MET A 49 0.26 -0.28 5.92
C MET A 49 -0.11 0.01 7.38
N PHE A 50 0.11 1.23 7.86
CA PHE A 50 -0.31 1.66 9.20
C PHE A 50 -1.84 1.77 9.31
N LEU A 51 -2.53 2.26 8.29
CA LEU A 51 -4.00 2.30 8.29
C LEU A 51 -4.57 0.88 8.36
N LEU A 52 -4.04 -0.07 7.58
CA LEU A 52 -4.43 -1.49 7.67
C LEU A 52 -4.25 -2.04 9.09
N TYR A 53 -3.17 -1.68 9.77
CA TYR A 53 -2.92 -2.09 11.14
C TYR A 53 -3.90 -1.46 12.14
N LYS A 54 -4.00 -0.13 12.15
CA LYS A 54 -4.73 0.65 13.17
C LYS A 54 -6.25 0.46 13.09
N TYR A 55 -6.77 0.23 11.90
CA TYR A 55 -8.20 0.12 11.65
C TYR A 55 -8.69 -1.32 11.46
N LYS A 56 -7.80 -2.31 11.60
CA LYS A 56 -8.17 -3.73 11.60
C LYS A 56 -9.29 -3.99 12.61
N GLY A 57 -10.37 -4.64 12.16
CA GLY A 57 -11.50 -5.05 13.01
C GLY A 57 -12.53 -3.94 13.31
N LYS A 58 -12.37 -2.73 12.77
CA LYS A 58 -13.30 -1.60 13.02
C LYS A 58 -14.49 -1.53 12.05
N ASN A 59 -14.76 -2.59 11.31
CA ASN A 59 -15.78 -2.62 10.24
C ASN A 59 -15.63 -1.47 9.22
N ILE A 60 -14.39 -1.06 8.96
CA ILE A 60 -14.03 -0.07 7.94
C ILE A 60 -13.22 -0.79 6.88
N LYS A 61 -13.56 -0.57 5.62
CA LYS A 61 -12.78 -1.08 4.49
C LYS A 61 -11.75 -0.04 4.07
N ILE A 62 -10.49 -0.43 4.15
CA ILE A 62 -9.33 0.41 3.80
C ILE A 62 -8.91 0.02 2.39
N VAL A 63 -8.85 0.98 1.47
CA VAL A 63 -8.65 0.77 0.03
C VAL A 63 -7.46 1.59 -0.43
N PRO A 64 -6.44 1.01 -1.09
CA PRO A 64 -5.27 1.76 -1.54
C PRO A 64 -5.58 2.65 -2.76
N SER A 65 -4.69 3.61 -3.05
CA SER A 65 -4.63 4.23 -4.37
C SER A 65 -4.04 3.25 -5.40
N ILE A 66 -4.10 3.59 -6.69
CA ILE A 66 -3.54 2.75 -7.77
C ILE A 66 -2.04 2.53 -7.57
N GLU A 67 -1.31 3.59 -7.21
CA GLU A 67 0.14 3.58 -7.00
C GLU A 67 0.52 2.68 -5.82
N VAL A 68 -0.20 2.83 -4.71
CA VAL A 68 0.00 2.04 -3.50
C VAL A 68 -0.35 0.57 -3.73
N ASP A 69 -1.40 0.30 -4.51
CA ASP A 69 -1.80 -1.07 -4.86
C ASP A 69 -0.71 -1.76 -5.70
N GLU A 70 -0.11 -1.06 -6.67
CA GLU A 70 0.98 -1.60 -7.50
C GLU A 70 2.23 -1.91 -6.66
N ILE A 71 2.63 -1.00 -5.75
CA ILE A 71 3.72 -1.26 -4.80
C ILE A 71 3.40 -2.48 -3.93
N TRP A 72 2.15 -2.60 -3.47
CA TRP A 72 1.72 -3.74 -2.66
C TRP A 72 1.79 -5.06 -3.43
N HIS A 73 1.38 -5.08 -4.71
CA HIS A 73 1.49 -6.25 -5.56
C HIS A 73 2.95 -6.69 -5.70
N HIS A 74 3.87 -5.76 -5.96
CA HIS A 74 5.29 -6.08 -6.02
C HIS A 74 5.81 -6.65 -4.71
N HIS A 75 5.40 -6.10 -3.56
CA HIS A 75 5.78 -6.64 -2.27
C HIS A 75 5.26 -8.08 -2.08
N ILE A 76 4.01 -8.38 -2.49
CA ILE A 76 3.41 -9.72 -2.40
C ILE A 76 4.13 -10.76 -3.27
N LEU A 77 4.64 -10.36 -4.45
CA LEU A 77 5.28 -11.28 -5.40
C LEU A 77 6.56 -11.93 -4.85
N ASP A 78 7.26 -11.30 -3.90
CA ASP A 78 8.25 -11.99 -3.07
C ASP A 78 7.55 -12.60 -1.85
N THR A 79 6.92 -13.75 -2.05
CA THR A 79 6.02 -14.34 -1.04
C THR A 79 6.73 -14.69 0.26
N GLN A 80 8.01 -15.06 0.22
CA GLN A 80 8.79 -15.39 1.42
C GLN A 80 9.06 -14.14 2.24
N ARG A 81 9.51 -13.06 1.58
CA ARG A 81 9.74 -11.77 2.23
C ARG A 81 8.43 -11.18 2.76
N TYR A 82 7.39 -11.19 1.95
CA TYR A 82 6.07 -10.68 2.32
C TYR A 82 5.50 -11.38 3.56
N GLN A 83 5.60 -12.72 3.62
CA GLN A 83 5.16 -13.48 4.78
C GLN A 83 5.93 -13.08 6.05
N LYS A 84 7.26 -12.94 5.95
CA LYS A 84 8.10 -12.52 7.08
C LYS A 84 7.77 -11.10 7.54
N ASP A 85 7.62 -10.18 6.60
CA ASP A 85 7.32 -8.77 6.89
C ASP A 85 5.92 -8.64 7.52
N CYS A 86 4.93 -9.37 7.00
CA CYS A 86 3.60 -9.45 7.59
C CYS A 86 3.65 -10.02 9.03
N GLN A 87 4.42 -11.07 9.27
CA GLN A 87 4.58 -11.62 10.61
C GLN A 87 5.21 -10.60 11.57
N ASN A 88 6.22 -9.86 11.12
CA ASN A 88 6.91 -8.87 11.94
C ASN A 88 6.01 -7.67 12.31
N ILE A 89 5.23 -7.20 11.34
CA ILE A 89 4.43 -5.98 11.46
C ILE A 89 3.06 -6.29 12.06
N TYR A 90 2.35 -7.26 11.50
CA TYR A 90 0.97 -7.56 11.85
C TYR A 90 0.82 -8.76 12.79
N GLY A 91 1.85 -9.61 12.90
CA GLY A 91 1.77 -10.86 13.67
C GLY A 91 1.00 -11.97 12.95
N HIS A 92 0.57 -11.74 11.71
CA HIS A 92 -0.16 -12.67 10.86
C HIS A 92 0.01 -12.26 9.40
N PHE A 93 -0.32 -13.15 8.47
CA PHE A 93 -0.33 -12.84 7.05
C PHE A 93 -1.43 -11.82 6.72
N MET A 94 -1.07 -10.69 6.10
CA MET A 94 -2.05 -9.70 5.66
C MET A 94 -2.55 -10.11 4.27
N HIS A 95 -3.85 -10.35 4.14
CA HIS A 95 -4.42 -10.78 2.85
C HIS A 95 -4.76 -9.57 1.98
N HIS A 96 -4.45 -9.69 0.69
CA HIS A 96 -4.86 -8.75 -0.36
C HIS A 96 -6.02 -9.32 -1.19
N SER A 97 -6.92 -8.45 -1.65
CA SER A 97 -8.01 -8.80 -2.57
C SER A 97 -7.87 -7.99 -3.86
N PRO A 98 -7.31 -8.56 -4.95
CA PRO A 98 -6.89 -7.81 -6.14
C PRO A 98 -8.04 -7.49 -7.11
N TYR A 99 -9.29 -7.47 -6.63
CA TYR A 99 -10.48 -7.37 -7.49
C TYR A 99 -10.95 -5.93 -7.72
N PHE A 100 -10.02 -4.98 -7.77
CA PHE A 100 -10.31 -3.56 -8.04
C PHE A 100 -11.16 -3.43 -9.31
N GLY A 101 -12.39 -2.88 -9.16
CA GLY A 101 -13.28 -2.61 -10.29
C GLY A 101 -13.83 -3.81 -11.10
N LEU A 102 -13.55 -5.06 -10.72
CA LEU A 102 -13.85 -6.24 -11.56
C LEU A 102 -15.27 -6.85 -11.39
N ARG A 103 -16.27 -6.08 -10.96
CA ARG A 103 -17.62 -6.61 -10.72
C ARG A 103 -18.69 -5.92 -11.55
N ASP A 104 -19.06 -4.70 -11.16
CA ASP A 104 -20.08 -3.88 -11.82
C ASP A 104 -19.94 -2.40 -11.39
N ASP A 105 -20.75 -1.52 -12.00
CA ASP A 105 -20.76 -0.08 -11.72
C ASP A 105 -21.13 0.25 -10.27
N ASN A 106 -21.95 -0.57 -9.61
CA ASN A 106 -22.30 -0.35 -8.20
C ASN A 106 -21.10 -0.64 -7.29
N TYR A 107 -20.31 -1.66 -7.62
CA TYR A 107 -19.07 -1.97 -6.93
C TYR A 107 -18.04 -0.84 -7.05
N LEU A 108 -17.92 -0.20 -8.23
CA LEU A 108 -17.05 0.96 -8.43
C LEU A 108 -17.45 2.15 -7.54
N LYS A 109 -18.76 2.41 -7.38
CA LYS A 109 -19.25 3.47 -6.48
C LYS A 109 -18.92 3.19 -5.02
N GLU A 110 -19.13 1.97 -4.54
CA GLU A 110 -18.76 1.60 -3.17
C GLU A 110 -17.24 1.66 -2.96
N LEU A 111 -16.44 1.25 -3.96
CA LEU A 111 -14.99 1.34 -3.91
C LEU A 111 -14.50 2.79 -3.79
N ASN A 112 -15.08 3.70 -4.56
CA ASN A 112 -14.77 5.13 -4.46
C ASN A 112 -15.13 5.69 -3.08
N LYS A 113 -16.28 5.29 -2.52
CA LYS A 113 -16.68 5.69 -1.17
C LYS A 113 -15.72 5.15 -0.10
N ASP A 114 -15.30 3.89 -0.19
CA ASP A 114 -14.31 3.30 0.70
C ASP A 114 -12.94 3.98 0.57
N PHE A 115 -12.56 4.39 -0.65
CA PHE A 115 -11.34 5.15 -0.89
C PHE A 115 -11.40 6.55 -0.28
N MET A 116 -12.55 7.24 -0.35
CA MET A 116 -12.74 8.52 0.35
C MET A 116 -12.63 8.36 1.87
N ILE A 117 -13.15 7.28 2.43
CA ILE A 117 -12.94 6.96 3.86
C ILE A 117 -11.44 6.78 4.14
N THR A 118 -10.72 6.09 3.25
CA THR A 118 -9.27 5.91 3.40
C THR A 118 -8.54 7.25 3.36
N GLN A 119 -8.90 8.17 2.46
CA GLN A 119 -8.33 9.52 2.39
C GLN A 119 -8.54 10.32 3.68
N GLU A 120 -9.75 10.30 4.25
CA GLU A 120 -10.04 10.98 5.52
C GLU A 120 -9.22 10.40 6.68
N LEU A 121 -9.05 9.08 6.72
CA LEU A 121 -8.21 8.43 7.72
C LEU A 121 -6.73 8.74 7.50
N TYR A 122 -6.28 8.78 6.24
CA TYR A 122 -4.91 9.14 5.90
C TYR A 122 -4.61 10.58 6.34
N PHE A 123 -5.47 11.54 6.03
CA PHE A 123 -5.34 12.93 6.48
C PHE A 123 -5.34 13.04 8.00
N LYS A 124 -6.26 12.34 8.68
CA LYS A 124 -6.29 12.32 10.14
C LYS A 124 -4.99 11.82 10.76
N GLU A 125 -4.35 10.81 10.15
CA GLU A 125 -3.16 10.19 10.72
C GLU A 125 -1.87 10.89 10.30
N PHE A 126 -1.81 11.49 9.11
CA PHE A 126 -0.57 11.97 8.50
C PHE A 126 -0.57 13.46 8.14
N GLY A 127 -1.73 14.12 8.19
CA GLY A 127 -1.86 15.56 7.89
C GLY A 127 -1.84 15.92 6.41
N ASP A 128 -1.95 14.92 5.52
CA ASP A 128 -1.96 15.08 4.06
C ASP A 128 -2.90 14.05 3.41
N TYR A 129 -3.13 14.10 2.11
CA TYR A 129 -3.89 13.10 1.35
C TYR A 129 -2.96 12.22 0.52
N MET A 130 -3.43 11.02 0.16
CA MET A 130 -2.80 10.22 -0.89
C MET A 130 -2.92 10.95 -2.23
N TYR A 131 -1.88 10.89 -3.05
CA TYR A 131 -1.77 11.62 -4.31
C TYR A 131 -1.18 10.74 -5.43
N GLU A 132 -1.53 11.08 -6.67
CA GLU A 132 -0.96 10.46 -7.87
C GLU A 132 0.52 10.83 -8.01
N VAL A 133 1.33 9.88 -8.48
CA VAL A 133 2.79 10.07 -8.62
C VAL A 133 3.22 9.97 -10.07
N ASP A 134 4.43 10.45 -10.36
CA ASP A 134 5.01 10.38 -11.69
C ASP A 134 5.61 9.00 -12.00
N PHE A 135 5.39 8.53 -13.22
CA PHE A 135 5.85 7.24 -13.72
C PHE A 135 6.77 7.42 -14.93
#